data_AF-A0A5B7SPB3-F1
#
_entry.id   AF-A0A5B7SPB3-F1
#
_cell.length_a   1.000
_cell.length_b   1.000
_cell.length_c   1.000
_cell.angle_alpha   90.00
_cell.angle_beta   90.00
_cell.angle_gamma   90.00
#
_symmetry.space_group_name_H-M   'P 1'
#
loop_
_entity.id
_entity.type
_entity.pdbx_description
1 polymer ?
#
loop_
_entity_poly.entity_id
_entity_poly.type
_entity_poly.pdbx_seq_one_letter_code
_entity_poly.pdbx_strand_id
1 'polypeptide(L)'
;MPEIYRTPPAHKKVTQCVAFCLLALMLFFIGSCEKDEEVAQFDLNTTVSPSEGGTISISSGTFDSGEEVTLTATPSEGYVFINWSGAVTGDQNPIKVVFNADKNISANFEKMDSDADGVPDDIDLCDDTVSGQMVDAQGCSSAQKDSDGDGVTDDTDNCNDTPAGVIVDEEGCAEGVNNDSDGDGVTDSLDECPDTPNGETVDENGCSDGQRGDDSDGDGITDNLDECPETPSGEIVDESGCSDSQKDADNDGVPDSSDTCEATPEGETVDENGCSDSQKDSDGDGITDDLDECADTPMGETVDEKGCSADQKDTDGDGVPDLIDQCPETPEGEPVDDEGCSLVARTFVPDDNFEQQLIDLGYDDVLDDYVITENIIAVTNLGLNGVNSDVTDLTGLEDFVSLTSLFIANMTTTSIDLGNHPLLKRFNMNVSQVEELLADSHENIEEIGNNASRVANAIITDCPKLASMFMRESDYDNLVFTDNPLMIFLGGIDDAFFGTVRVENCSQFTGISGVRSLEIVNCESVTSIFYNPQAFASFGIQDITLRGNQNLTEIVVQNAGLNSLLISESDALSTITLENNPITSLDISTLPNLENLTVVENNLNCIQVNQSQLDAIPATWSVGAAVYSLDCDQ
;
A
#
# COMPACT_ATOMS: atom_id res chain seq x y z
N MET A 1 -48.01 8.29 -25.51
CA MET A 1 -47.87 8.13 -26.97
C MET A 1 -46.88 7.01 -27.23
N PRO A 2 -47.08 6.17 -28.26
CA PRO A 2 -46.70 4.76 -28.24
C PRO A 2 -45.44 4.40 -29.07
N GLU A 3 -44.89 3.22 -28.74
CA GLU A 3 -44.19 2.19 -29.54
C GLU A 3 -43.31 2.58 -30.74
N ILE A 4 -42.07 2.06 -30.79
CA ILE A 4 -41.58 1.18 -31.88
C ILE A 4 -40.64 0.08 -31.34
N TYR A 5 -40.89 -1.14 -31.82
CA TYR A 5 -40.28 -2.46 -31.63
C TYR A 5 -38.79 -2.64 -32.05
N ARG A 6 -38.09 -3.62 -31.43
CA ARG A 6 -37.79 -4.97 -32.02
C ARG A 6 -36.88 -5.84 -31.12
N THR A 7 -37.23 -7.13 -31.00
CA THR A 7 -36.43 -8.26 -30.47
C THR A 7 -35.94 -9.17 -31.64
N PRO A 8 -35.33 -10.38 -31.44
CA PRO A 8 -33.98 -10.78 -31.89
C PRO A 8 -33.99 -11.92 -32.98
N PRO A 9 -32.84 -12.53 -33.32
CA PRO A 9 -32.71 -14.01 -33.26
C PRO A 9 -31.29 -14.46 -32.79
N ALA A 10 -30.99 -15.58 -32.11
CA ALA A 10 -31.45 -16.98 -32.01
C ALA A 10 -30.48 -18.01 -32.67
N HIS A 11 -29.89 -18.85 -31.79
CA HIS A 11 -29.43 -20.25 -31.94
C HIS A 11 -28.23 -20.65 -32.82
N LYS A 12 -27.28 -21.38 -32.18
CA LYS A 12 -27.07 -22.83 -32.43
C LYS A 12 -26.35 -23.55 -31.27
N LYS A 13 -26.95 -24.66 -30.83
CA LYS A 13 -26.36 -25.72 -29.99
C LYS A 13 -25.52 -26.66 -30.86
N VAL A 14 -24.43 -27.21 -30.31
CA VAL A 14 -23.94 -28.56 -30.61
C VAL A 14 -23.51 -29.22 -29.28
N THR A 15 -23.92 -30.47 -29.10
CA THR A 15 -23.69 -31.36 -27.95
C THR A 15 -23.11 -32.67 -28.49
N GLN A 16 -22.10 -33.25 -27.80
CA GLN A 16 -21.73 -34.67 -27.66
C GLN A 16 -20.19 -34.82 -27.59
N CYS A 17 -19.55 -35.80 -26.94
CA CYS A 17 -19.80 -36.75 -25.83
C CYS A 17 -18.66 -37.79 -25.92
N VAL A 18 -17.81 -37.99 -24.89
CA VAL A 18 -17.15 -39.28 -24.47
C VAL A 18 -16.50 -38.97 -23.09
N ALA A 19 -16.93 -39.41 -21.90
CA ALA A 19 -17.23 -40.70 -21.25
C ALA A 19 -16.13 -41.12 -20.23
N PHE A 20 -16.55 -41.19 -18.95
CA PHE A 20 -16.08 -42.05 -17.85
C PHE A 20 -14.60 -42.03 -17.40
N CYS A 21 -14.35 -41.48 -16.20
CA CYS A 21 -13.77 -42.19 -15.02
C CYS A 21 -13.38 -41.20 -13.91
N LEU A 22 -14.02 -41.27 -12.74
CA LEU A 22 -13.39 -41.44 -11.42
C LEU A 22 -14.32 -40.97 -10.29
N LEU A 23 -14.77 -41.98 -9.54
CA LEU A 23 -15.48 -41.88 -8.28
C LEU A 23 -14.53 -42.48 -7.26
N ALA A 24 -13.85 -41.65 -6.45
CA ALA A 24 -13.29 -42.03 -5.15
C ALA A 24 -12.58 -40.86 -4.44
N LEU A 25 -13.08 -40.61 -3.22
CA LEU A 25 -12.42 -40.03 -2.04
C LEU A 25 -12.27 -38.52 -1.87
N MET A 26 -12.69 -38.11 -0.66
CA MET A 26 -12.46 -36.87 0.11
C MET A 26 -13.60 -35.85 -0.02
N LEU A 27 -14.29 -35.40 1.03
CA LEU A 27 -14.10 -35.56 2.47
C LEU A 27 -15.45 -35.36 3.19
N PHE A 28 -15.53 -35.97 4.37
CA PHE A 28 -16.48 -35.70 5.44
C PHE A 28 -16.79 -34.21 5.59
N PHE A 29 -18.08 -33.82 5.56
CA PHE A 29 -18.75 -32.92 6.52
C PHE A 29 -20.20 -32.72 6.03
N ILE A 30 -21.07 -33.69 6.33
CA ILE A 30 -22.52 -33.47 6.31
C ILE A 30 -22.94 -33.56 7.78
N GLY A 31 -23.15 -32.40 8.41
CA GLY A 31 -23.58 -32.35 9.79
C GLY A 31 -23.24 -31.06 10.50
N SER A 32 -23.84 -29.94 10.10
CA SER A 32 -24.47 -29.06 11.07
C SER A 32 -25.54 -28.23 10.39
N CYS A 33 -26.75 -28.36 10.89
CA CYS A 33 -27.78 -27.35 10.74
C CYS A 33 -27.46 -26.35 11.85
N GLU A 34 -26.71 -25.29 11.56
CA GLU A 34 -26.72 -24.12 12.45
C GLU A 34 -28.05 -23.43 12.20
N LYS A 35 -28.95 -23.55 13.17
CA LYS A 35 -29.99 -22.54 13.35
C LYS A 35 -29.24 -21.24 13.59
N ASP A 36 -29.54 -20.20 12.82
CA ASP A 36 -29.34 -18.84 13.28
C ASP A 36 -30.08 -18.72 14.63
N GLU A 37 -29.32 -18.63 15.72
CA GLU A 37 -29.87 -18.20 17.00
C GLU A 37 -30.08 -16.69 16.88
N GLU A 38 -31.34 -16.29 16.72
CA GLU A 38 -31.76 -14.89 16.82
C GLU A 38 -31.38 -14.38 18.22
N VAL A 39 -30.31 -13.59 18.31
CA VAL A 39 -29.84 -13.00 19.57
C VAL A 39 -30.86 -11.96 20.00
N ALA A 40 -31.35 -12.06 21.25
CA ALA A 40 -32.32 -11.10 21.77
C ALA A 40 -31.69 -9.70 21.84
N GLN A 41 -32.41 -8.70 21.33
CA GLN A 41 -31.98 -7.30 21.32
C GLN A 41 -32.74 -6.47 22.35
N PHE A 42 -32.07 -5.45 22.89
CA PHE A 42 -32.58 -4.57 23.95
C PHE A 42 -32.31 -3.10 23.64
N ASP A 43 -33.27 -2.24 23.95
CA ASP A 43 -33.19 -0.81 23.67
C ASP A 43 -32.51 -0.02 24.80
N LEU A 44 -31.70 0.97 24.43
CA LEU A 44 -31.16 2.00 25.30
C LEU A 44 -31.88 3.32 25.05
N ASN A 45 -32.38 3.94 26.11
CA ASN A 45 -32.77 5.35 26.11
C ASN A 45 -31.99 6.09 27.21
N THR A 46 -31.39 7.22 26.88
CA THR A 46 -30.70 8.05 27.87
C THR A 46 -31.34 9.43 28.02
N THR A 47 -31.17 10.04 29.20
CA THR A 47 -31.66 11.39 29.49
C THR A 47 -30.64 12.19 30.29
N VAL A 48 -30.52 13.50 30.03
CA VAL A 48 -29.66 14.41 30.79
C VAL A 48 -30.54 15.27 31.70
N SER A 49 -30.13 15.45 32.97
CA SER A 49 -30.86 16.26 33.96
C SER A 49 -29.90 17.16 34.75
N PRO A 50 -30.04 18.50 34.70
CA PRO A 50 -30.89 19.25 33.77
C PRO A 50 -30.43 19.07 32.31
N SER A 51 -31.29 19.40 31.35
CA SER A 51 -31.01 19.19 29.92
C SER A 51 -29.78 19.94 29.40
N GLU A 52 -29.51 21.10 30.00
CA GLU A 52 -28.39 22.00 29.73
C GLU A 52 -27.11 21.61 30.49
N GLY A 53 -27.17 20.61 31.37
CA GLY A 53 -26.05 20.28 32.25
C GLY A 53 -24.93 19.46 31.61
N GLY A 54 -25.17 18.86 30.44
CA GLY A 54 -24.17 18.05 29.76
C GLY A 54 -24.74 17.16 28.67
N THR A 55 -23.93 16.20 28.24
CA THR A 55 -24.27 15.21 27.22
C THR A 55 -23.89 13.79 27.66
N ILE A 56 -24.42 12.79 26.97
CA ILE A 56 -24.06 11.37 27.12
C ILE A 56 -23.57 10.86 25.77
N SER A 57 -22.46 10.11 25.75
CA SER A 57 -21.83 9.61 24.52
C SER A 57 -22.74 8.79 23.61
N ILE A 58 -23.81 8.19 24.14
CA ILE A 58 -24.83 7.45 23.38
C ILE A 58 -26.23 7.86 23.86
N SER A 59 -27.00 8.47 22.96
CA SER A 59 -28.34 9.00 23.26
C SER A 59 -29.45 7.95 23.16
N SER A 60 -29.33 7.02 22.21
CA SER A 60 -30.22 5.85 22.06
C SER A 60 -29.59 4.78 21.17
N GLY A 61 -30.10 3.55 21.21
CA GLY A 61 -29.64 2.45 20.36
C GLY A 61 -30.25 1.10 20.73
N THR A 62 -30.01 0.08 19.91
CA THR A 62 -30.45 -1.30 20.16
C THR A 62 -29.22 -2.20 20.19
N PHE A 63 -29.09 -3.01 21.23
CA PHE A 63 -27.88 -3.78 21.54
C PHE A 63 -28.18 -5.26 21.77
N ASP A 64 -27.23 -6.12 21.42
CA ASP A 64 -27.40 -7.56 21.54
C ASP A 64 -27.30 -8.02 23.01
N SER A 65 -28.04 -9.07 23.37
CA SER A 65 -28.04 -9.63 24.72
C SER A 65 -26.64 -10.11 25.13
N GLY A 66 -26.09 -9.48 26.16
CA GLY A 66 -24.76 -9.76 26.72
C GLY A 66 -23.69 -8.76 26.28
N GLU A 67 -24.00 -7.86 25.36
CA GLU A 67 -23.12 -6.78 24.91
C GLU A 67 -22.82 -5.80 26.06
N GLU A 68 -21.56 -5.35 26.14
CA GLU A 68 -21.08 -4.37 27.11
C GLU A 68 -20.76 -3.06 26.40
N VAL A 69 -21.48 -2.00 26.78
CA VAL A 69 -21.33 -0.66 26.20
C VAL A 69 -20.85 0.31 27.27
N THR A 70 -19.94 1.21 26.92
CA THR A 70 -19.46 2.25 27.84
C THR A 70 -20.16 3.58 27.55
N LEU A 71 -20.82 4.13 28.57
CA LEU A 71 -21.45 5.45 28.53
C LEU A 71 -20.57 6.46 29.27
N THR A 72 -20.29 7.58 28.63
CA THR A 72 -19.56 8.70 29.23
C THR A 72 -20.50 9.89 29.33
N ALA A 73 -20.57 10.51 30.51
CA ALA A 73 -21.25 11.78 30.73
C ALA A 73 -20.24 12.92 30.61
N THR A 74 -20.46 13.88 29.73
CA THR A 74 -19.60 15.05 29.58
C THR A 74 -20.36 16.27 30.10
N PRO A 75 -19.94 16.89 31.22
CA PRO A 75 -20.57 18.12 31.70
C PRO A 75 -20.42 19.25 30.69
N SER A 76 -21.44 20.09 30.58
CA SER A 76 -21.36 21.37 29.88
C SER A 76 -20.62 22.40 30.74
N GLU A 77 -20.17 23.50 30.13
CA GLU A 77 -19.49 24.59 30.83
C GLU A 77 -20.28 25.07 32.06
N GLY A 78 -19.60 25.21 33.20
CA GLY A 78 -20.22 25.59 34.48
C GLY A 78 -21.01 24.47 35.17
N TYR A 79 -20.97 23.23 34.68
CA TYR A 79 -21.60 22.07 35.32
C TYR A 79 -20.59 21.00 35.73
N VAL A 80 -20.98 20.22 36.74
CA VAL A 80 -20.27 19.02 37.19
C VAL A 80 -21.18 17.80 37.13
N PHE A 81 -20.61 16.66 36.72
CA PHE A 81 -21.34 15.39 36.74
C PHE A 81 -21.46 14.88 38.18
N ILE A 82 -22.69 14.56 38.60
CA ILE A 82 -22.97 14.09 39.95
C ILE A 82 -23.09 12.57 39.99
N ASN A 83 -24.01 12.00 39.22
CA ASN A 83 -24.20 10.55 39.14
C ASN A 83 -25.07 10.10 37.96
N TRP A 84 -24.97 8.81 37.69
CA TRP A 84 -25.93 8.06 36.89
C TRP A 84 -27.11 7.63 37.75
N SER A 85 -28.31 7.61 37.15
CA SER A 85 -29.52 7.07 37.75
C SER A 85 -30.38 6.33 36.72
N GLY A 86 -31.43 5.64 37.18
CA GLY A 86 -32.26 4.79 36.32
C GLY A 86 -31.82 3.32 36.35
N ALA A 87 -31.56 2.73 35.18
CA ALA A 87 -31.23 1.32 35.03
C ALA A 87 -29.80 0.97 35.49
N VAL A 88 -28.92 1.97 35.59
CA VAL A 88 -27.62 1.90 36.28
C VAL A 88 -27.50 3.11 37.22
N THR A 89 -26.76 2.95 38.31
CA THR A 89 -26.60 3.98 39.34
C THR A 89 -25.16 4.04 39.81
N GLY A 90 -24.63 5.24 40.05
CA GLY A 90 -23.29 5.43 40.59
C GLY A 90 -22.66 6.73 40.11
N ASP A 91 -21.56 7.14 40.75
CA ASP A 91 -20.78 8.34 40.43
C ASP A 91 -19.61 8.07 39.48
N GLN A 92 -19.38 6.80 39.10
CA GLN A 92 -18.31 6.41 38.18
C GLN A 92 -18.63 6.86 36.76
N ASN A 93 -17.73 7.61 36.16
CA ASN A 93 -17.85 8.13 34.81
C ASN A 93 -16.47 8.06 34.12
N PRO A 94 -16.32 7.31 33.02
CA PRO A 94 -17.34 6.54 32.28
C PRO A 94 -17.92 5.33 33.04
N ILE A 95 -19.13 4.90 32.68
CA ILE A 95 -19.80 3.71 33.24
C ILE A 95 -20.01 2.61 32.19
N LYS A 96 -19.78 1.35 32.57
CA LYS A 96 -20.02 0.17 31.73
C LYS A 96 -21.42 -0.41 31.97
N VAL A 97 -22.15 -0.68 30.90
CA VAL A 97 -23.54 -1.18 30.91
C VAL A 97 -23.62 -2.48 30.12
N VAL A 98 -24.12 -3.55 30.75
CA VAL A 98 -24.36 -4.84 30.10
C VAL A 98 -25.84 -4.99 29.75
N PHE A 99 -26.12 -5.30 28.48
CA PHE A 99 -27.48 -5.42 27.96
C PHE A 99 -28.09 -6.80 28.20
N ASN A 100 -29.08 -6.86 29.06
CA ASN A 100 -29.86 -8.07 29.37
C ASN A 100 -31.37 -7.81 29.46
N ALA A 101 -31.77 -6.57 29.22
CA ALA A 101 -33.11 -6.00 29.20
C ALA A 101 -32.98 -4.55 28.69
N ASP A 102 -34.09 -3.95 28.23
CA ASP A 102 -34.13 -2.53 27.87
C ASP A 102 -33.67 -1.65 29.04
N LYS A 103 -32.88 -0.61 28.75
CA LYS A 103 -32.27 0.29 29.74
C LYS A 103 -32.74 1.72 29.53
N ASN A 104 -33.17 2.36 30.61
CA ASN A 104 -33.39 3.80 30.66
C ASN A 104 -32.40 4.39 31.69
N ILE A 105 -31.46 5.22 31.26
CA ILE A 105 -30.34 5.70 32.08
C ILE A 105 -30.29 7.22 32.04
N SER A 106 -30.14 7.86 33.19
CA SER A 106 -30.07 9.32 33.29
C SER A 106 -28.73 9.77 33.85
N ALA A 107 -28.07 10.73 33.19
CA ALA A 107 -26.92 11.45 33.75
C ALA A 107 -27.41 12.71 34.46
N ASN A 108 -27.03 12.87 35.72
CA ASN A 108 -27.40 14.02 36.53
C ASN A 108 -26.20 14.96 36.72
N PHE A 109 -26.43 16.25 36.53
CA PHE A 109 -25.44 17.31 36.64
C PHE A 109 -25.94 18.41 37.59
N GLU A 110 -25.02 19.13 38.22
CA GLU A 110 -25.28 20.34 39.02
C GLU A 110 -24.33 21.45 38.57
N LYS A 111 -24.71 22.71 38.80
CA LYS A 111 -23.81 23.83 38.52
C LYS A 111 -22.61 23.79 39.46
N MET A 112 -21.46 24.26 38.98
CA MET A 112 -20.24 24.41 39.79
C MET A 112 -20.45 25.50 40.85
N ASP A 113 -20.00 25.20 42.06
CA ASP A 113 -20.03 26.05 43.26
C ASP A 113 -18.70 25.76 43.98
N SER A 114 -17.70 26.58 43.69
CA SER A 114 -16.29 26.33 43.97
C SER A 114 -15.94 26.52 45.44
N ASP A 115 -16.56 27.48 46.12
CA ASP A 115 -16.34 27.76 47.53
C ASP A 115 -17.37 27.07 48.46
N ALA A 116 -18.40 26.45 47.87
CA ALA A 116 -19.46 25.70 48.53
C ALA A 116 -20.25 26.55 49.54
N ASP A 117 -20.50 27.80 49.21
CA ASP A 117 -21.34 28.72 49.98
C ASP A 117 -22.85 28.61 49.63
N GLY A 118 -23.17 27.92 48.53
CA GLY A 118 -24.51 27.68 48.02
C GLY A 118 -24.95 28.59 46.87
N VAL A 119 -24.06 29.42 46.33
CA VAL A 119 -24.24 30.27 45.15
C VAL A 119 -23.36 29.74 44.01
N PRO A 120 -23.93 29.37 42.85
CA PRO A 120 -23.12 28.89 41.72
C PRO A 120 -22.15 29.94 41.18
N ASP A 121 -20.98 29.49 40.74
CA ASP A 121 -19.86 30.33 40.27
C ASP A 121 -20.28 31.34 39.19
N ASP A 122 -21.26 31.00 38.34
CA ASP A 122 -21.72 31.87 37.24
C ASP A 122 -22.47 33.13 37.72
N ILE A 123 -22.83 33.20 39.01
CA ILE A 123 -23.50 34.34 39.63
C ILE A 123 -22.87 34.75 40.97
N ASP A 124 -21.71 34.19 41.31
CA ASP A 124 -20.96 34.49 42.53
C ASP A 124 -19.94 35.62 42.26
N LEU A 125 -20.06 36.72 43.01
CA LEU A 125 -19.13 37.85 42.95
C LEU A 125 -18.00 37.74 44.00
N CYS A 126 -18.13 36.81 44.95
CA CYS A 126 -17.23 36.62 46.07
C CYS A 126 -16.77 35.14 46.12
N ASP A 127 -15.92 34.79 45.15
CA ASP A 127 -15.43 33.43 44.83
C ASP A 127 -14.57 32.74 45.91
N ASP A 128 -14.42 33.36 47.08
CA ASP A 128 -13.62 32.90 48.21
C ASP A 128 -14.37 32.88 49.55
N THR A 129 -15.70 32.89 49.51
CA THR A 129 -16.51 32.96 50.73
C THR A 129 -16.39 31.68 51.55
N VAL A 130 -16.15 31.85 52.85
CA VAL A 130 -15.91 30.71 53.74
C VAL A 130 -17.18 29.86 53.86
N SER A 131 -17.12 28.63 53.33
CA SER A 131 -18.21 27.65 53.37
C SER A 131 -18.94 27.59 54.73
N GLY A 132 -20.26 27.81 54.71
CA GLY A 132 -21.14 27.83 55.88
C GLY A 132 -21.43 29.21 56.47
N GLN A 133 -20.87 30.29 55.90
CA GLN A 133 -21.34 31.65 56.16
C GLN A 133 -22.70 31.90 55.48
N MET A 134 -23.50 32.82 56.03
CA MET A 134 -24.72 33.24 55.33
C MET A 134 -24.34 34.32 54.32
N VAL A 135 -24.53 34.00 53.06
CA VAL A 135 -24.25 34.87 51.91
C VAL A 135 -25.53 35.47 51.35
N ASP A 136 -25.40 36.55 50.59
CA ASP A 136 -26.52 37.11 49.85
C ASP A 136 -26.70 36.44 48.48
N ALA A 137 -27.47 37.06 47.58
CA ALA A 137 -27.76 36.48 46.27
C ALA A 137 -26.59 36.57 45.27
N GLN A 138 -25.48 37.20 45.67
CA GLN A 138 -24.25 37.40 44.90
C GLN A 138 -23.06 36.65 45.53
N GLY A 139 -23.31 35.72 46.46
CA GLY A 139 -22.26 34.95 47.16
C GLY A 139 -21.48 35.72 48.23
N CYS A 140 -21.73 37.02 48.39
CA CYS A 140 -20.97 37.83 49.33
C CYS A 140 -21.51 37.75 50.76
N SER A 141 -20.62 37.49 51.73
CA SER A 141 -20.93 37.67 53.15
C SER A 141 -20.90 39.16 53.54
N SER A 142 -21.56 39.51 54.65
CA SER A 142 -21.50 40.88 55.21
C SER A 142 -20.08 41.36 55.59
N ALA A 143 -19.09 40.47 55.66
CA ALA A 143 -17.70 40.82 55.99
C ALA A 143 -16.84 41.11 54.74
N GLN A 144 -17.38 40.93 53.53
CA GLN A 144 -16.67 41.16 52.26
C GLN A 144 -17.22 42.38 51.50
N LYS A 145 -18.18 43.12 52.07
CA LYS A 145 -18.78 44.29 51.41
C LYS A 145 -18.02 45.57 51.72
N ASP A 146 -17.70 46.32 50.68
CA ASP A 146 -17.11 47.66 50.71
C ASP A 146 -17.91 48.52 49.69
N SER A 147 -18.81 49.35 50.19
CA SER A 147 -19.82 50.05 49.38
C SER A 147 -19.29 51.29 48.64
N ASP A 148 -18.25 51.93 49.13
CA ASP A 148 -17.64 53.13 48.53
C ASP A 148 -16.24 52.88 47.94
N GLY A 149 -15.66 51.71 48.17
CA GLY A 149 -14.46 51.21 47.49
C GLY A 149 -13.18 51.88 47.96
N ASP A 150 -13.15 52.36 49.21
CA ASP A 150 -12.00 53.03 49.79
C ASP A 150 -10.98 52.07 50.42
N GLY A 151 -11.30 50.77 50.46
CA GLY A 151 -10.46 49.71 51.00
C GLY A 151 -10.77 49.31 52.44
N VAL A 152 -11.83 49.88 53.06
CA VAL A 152 -12.34 49.50 54.38
C VAL A 152 -13.75 48.92 54.24
N THR A 153 -14.00 47.73 54.82
CA THR A 153 -15.31 47.06 54.68
C THR A 153 -16.41 47.79 55.43
N ASP A 154 -17.64 47.74 54.92
CA ASP A 154 -18.85 48.42 55.43
C ASP A 154 -19.11 48.21 56.94
N ASP A 155 -18.69 47.07 57.50
CA ASP A 155 -18.88 46.74 58.90
C ASP A 155 -17.84 47.40 59.83
N THR A 156 -16.76 47.93 59.25
CA THR A 156 -15.66 48.63 59.91
C THR A 156 -15.50 50.10 59.50
N ASP A 157 -16.09 50.50 58.39
CA ASP A 157 -16.03 51.85 57.85
C ASP A 157 -17.04 52.82 58.53
N ASN A 158 -16.52 53.92 59.08
CA ASN A 158 -17.30 54.98 59.70
C ASN A 158 -17.51 56.21 58.78
N CYS A 159 -16.95 56.18 57.58
CA CYS A 159 -16.85 57.25 56.60
C CYS A 159 -17.34 56.75 55.21
N ASN A 160 -18.58 56.25 55.19
CA ASN A 160 -19.29 55.54 54.09
C ASN A 160 -19.47 56.26 52.73
N ASP A 161 -18.76 57.34 52.47
CA ASP A 161 -18.77 58.06 51.19
C ASP A 161 -17.34 58.54 50.83
N THR A 162 -16.29 57.85 51.29
CA THR A 162 -14.91 58.25 50.98
C THR A 162 -14.59 57.87 49.54
N PRO A 163 -14.14 58.82 48.70
CA PRO A 163 -13.84 58.51 47.31
C PRO A 163 -12.74 57.45 47.18
N ALA A 164 -12.99 56.42 46.38
CA ALA A 164 -12.02 55.37 46.06
C ALA A 164 -10.65 55.96 45.67
N GLY A 165 -9.58 55.43 46.29
CA GLY A 165 -8.19 55.83 46.05
C GLY A 165 -7.63 56.92 46.98
N VAL A 166 -8.45 57.46 47.90
CA VAL A 166 -7.95 58.34 48.97
C VAL A 166 -7.27 57.48 50.04
N ILE A 167 -6.09 57.90 50.53
CA ILE A 167 -5.45 57.23 51.67
C ILE A 167 -6.29 57.50 52.93
N VAL A 168 -6.98 56.47 53.39
CA VAL A 168 -7.82 56.48 54.58
C VAL A 168 -7.11 55.88 55.79
N ASP A 169 -7.52 56.29 56.98
CA ASP A 169 -7.13 55.66 58.24
C ASP A 169 -7.87 54.32 58.47
N GLU A 170 -7.59 53.63 59.58
CA GLU A 170 -8.21 52.34 59.93
C GLU A 170 -9.75 52.44 60.16
N GLU A 171 -10.32 53.64 60.07
CA GLU A 171 -11.74 53.95 60.30
C GLU A 171 -12.43 54.50 59.03
N GLY A 172 -11.74 54.55 57.88
CA GLY A 172 -12.26 54.97 56.57
C GLY A 172 -12.13 56.47 56.26
N CYS A 173 -11.35 57.24 57.02
CA CYS A 173 -11.35 58.72 56.91
C CYS A 173 -9.98 59.30 56.45
N ALA A 174 -10.00 60.38 55.64
CA ALA A 174 -8.80 60.98 55.00
C ALA A 174 -7.93 61.89 55.89
N GLU A 175 -6.58 61.78 55.85
CA GLU A 175 -5.63 62.59 56.64
C GLU A 175 -5.03 63.85 55.94
N GLY A 176 -4.98 65.01 56.65
CA GLY A 176 -3.88 66.01 56.64
C GLY A 176 -3.76 67.13 55.57
N VAL A 177 -4.20 68.38 55.84
CA VAL A 177 -4.23 69.50 54.83
C VAL A 177 -3.54 70.84 55.23
N ASN A 178 -2.44 70.92 55.99
CA ASN A 178 -1.80 72.24 56.28
C ASN A 178 -0.26 72.20 56.54
N ASN A 179 0.52 71.53 55.71
CA ASN A 179 1.99 71.57 55.79
C ASN A 179 2.58 72.31 54.57
N ASP A 180 3.68 73.04 54.73
CA ASP A 180 4.44 73.82 53.72
C ASP A 180 5.92 73.61 54.06
N SER A 181 6.54 72.65 53.38
CA SER A 181 7.77 71.98 53.78
C SER A 181 9.03 72.71 53.32
N ASP A 182 8.98 73.41 52.18
CA ASP A 182 10.12 74.17 51.65
C ASP A 182 10.03 75.69 51.93
N GLY A 183 8.85 76.17 52.34
CA GLY A 183 8.60 77.51 52.83
C GLY A 183 8.55 78.57 51.72
N ASP A 184 8.23 78.18 50.50
CA ASP A 184 8.14 79.08 49.34
C ASP A 184 6.82 79.89 49.30
N GLY A 185 5.84 79.50 50.12
CA GLY A 185 4.55 80.14 50.28
C GLY A 185 3.36 79.37 49.68
N VAL A 186 3.58 78.18 49.13
CA VAL A 186 2.56 77.23 48.67
C VAL A 186 2.58 76.00 49.60
N THR A 187 1.41 75.51 50.02
CA THR A 187 1.33 74.35 50.93
C THR A 187 1.64 73.06 50.17
N ASP A 188 2.26 72.06 50.79
CA ASP A 188 2.66 70.76 50.22
C ASP A 188 1.58 70.10 49.35
N SER A 189 0.30 70.25 49.71
CA SER A 189 -0.82 69.69 48.95
C SER A 189 -1.14 70.42 47.62
N LEU A 190 -0.54 71.58 47.41
CA LEU A 190 -0.71 72.48 46.26
C LEU A 190 0.64 72.87 45.64
N ASP A 191 1.75 72.37 46.19
CA ASP A 191 3.12 72.69 45.77
C ASP A 191 3.65 71.58 44.86
N GLU A 192 3.79 71.91 43.58
CA GLU A 192 4.31 71.02 42.53
C GLU A 192 5.85 71.00 42.52
N CYS A 193 6.51 71.90 43.26
CA CYS A 193 7.95 72.05 43.33
C CYS A 193 8.46 72.02 44.78
N PRO A 194 8.37 70.88 45.49
CA PRO A 194 8.53 70.75 46.96
C PRO A 194 9.95 70.99 47.52
N ASP A 195 10.88 71.49 46.70
CA ASP A 195 12.29 71.75 47.04
C ASP A 195 12.74 73.11 46.47
N THR A 196 11.85 74.09 46.37
CA THR A 196 12.16 75.37 45.72
C THR A 196 13.22 76.16 46.50
N PRO A 197 14.32 76.57 45.84
CA PRO A 197 15.40 77.27 46.51
C PRO A 197 14.94 78.57 47.19
N ASN A 198 15.20 78.65 48.49
CA ASN A 198 14.73 79.75 49.34
C ASN A 198 15.17 81.15 48.83
N GLY A 199 14.19 81.97 48.45
CA GLY A 199 14.37 83.36 48.02
C GLY A 199 14.08 83.62 46.54
N GLU A 200 13.78 82.59 45.76
CA GLU A 200 13.26 82.73 44.39
C GLU A 200 11.76 83.12 44.42
N THR A 201 11.27 83.77 43.36
CA THR A 201 9.83 84.04 43.22
C THR A 201 9.16 82.88 42.49
N VAL A 202 8.13 82.31 43.10
CA VAL A 202 7.39 81.16 42.59
C VAL A 202 6.05 81.57 41.97
N ASP A 203 5.49 80.71 41.13
CA ASP A 203 4.12 80.85 40.62
C ASP A 203 3.07 80.29 41.59
N GLU A 204 1.84 80.11 41.11
CA GLU A 204 0.72 79.63 41.95
C GLU A 204 0.84 78.17 42.40
N ASN A 205 1.80 77.42 41.84
CA ASN A 205 2.06 76.01 42.12
C ASN A 205 3.43 75.78 42.77
N GLY A 206 4.11 76.83 43.24
CA GLY A 206 5.38 76.72 44.00
C GLY A 206 6.64 76.64 43.13
N CYS A 207 6.54 76.79 41.81
CA CYS A 207 7.70 76.61 40.92
C CYS A 207 8.40 77.93 40.55
N SER A 208 9.74 77.98 40.64
CA SER A 208 10.55 79.12 40.15
C SER A 208 10.83 79.04 38.64
N ASP A 209 11.14 80.17 38.01
CA ASP A 209 11.51 80.24 36.58
C ASP A 209 12.72 79.34 36.21
N GLY A 210 13.56 78.95 37.17
CA GLY A 210 14.68 78.02 36.96
C GLY A 210 14.33 76.54 37.13
N GLN A 211 13.12 76.22 37.58
CA GLN A 211 12.58 74.86 37.72
C GLN A 211 11.62 74.48 36.58
N ARG A 212 11.15 75.43 35.78
CA ARG A 212 10.46 75.14 34.50
C ARG A 212 11.52 74.73 33.47
N GLY A 213 11.60 73.44 33.13
CA GLY A 213 12.62 72.88 32.23
C GLY A 213 12.64 73.48 30.82
N ASP A 214 13.68 73.15 30.05
CA ASP A 214 13.69 73.37 28.60
C ASP A 214 12.61 72.46 27.97
N ASP A 215 11.92 72.92 26.91
CA ASP A 215 10.91 72.19 26.14
C ASP A 215 11.36 72.25 24.67
N SER A 216 12.06 71.20 24.24
CA SER A 216 12.89 71.16 23.03
C SER A 216 12.08 70.97 21.76
N ASP A 217 10.98 70.23 21.80
CA ASP A 217 10.08 69.99 20.68
C ASP A 217 8.82 70.88 20.70
N GLY A 218 8.54 71.54 21.82
CA GLY A 218 7.54 72.59 21.97
C GLY A 218 6.12 72.06 22.11
N ASP A 219 5.96 70.83 22.59
CA ASP A 219 4.66 70.17 22.76
C ASP A 219 3.93 70.58 24.06
N GLY A 220 4.63 71.28 24.95
CA GLY A 220 4.12 71.80 26.21
C GLY A 220 4.55 71.00 27.45
N ILE A 221 5.28 69.89 27.29
CA ILE A 221 5.93 69.12 28.35
C ILE A 221 7.43 69.41 28.30
N THR A 222 8.04 69.66 29.46
CA THR A 222 9.47 69.98 29.53
C THR A 222 10.32 68.71 29.33
N ASP A 223 11.48 68.82 28.69
CA ASP A 223 12.43 67.74 28.34
C ASP A 223 12.72 66.72 29.47
N ASN A 224 12.66 67.16 30.73
CA ASN A 224 12.92 66.29 31.89
C ASN A 224 11.71 65.49 32.37
N LEU A 225 10.52 65.80 31.84
CA LEU A 225 9.24 65.14 32.07
C LEU A 225 8.67 64.54 30.77
N ASP A 226 9.26 64.88 29.63
CA ASP A 226 8.85 64.42 28.31
C ASP A 226 9.54 63.08 27.96
N GLU A 227 8.72 62.03 27.84
CA GLU A 227 9.14 60.69 27.42
C GLU A 227 9.21 60.56 25.89
N CYS A 228 8.67 61.53 25.15
CA CYS A 228 8.53 61.58 23.70
C CYS A 228 9.21 62.83 23.07
N PRO A 229 10.56 62.93 23.13
CA PRO A 229 11.34 64.15 22.85
C PRO A 229 11.34 64.69 21.40
N GLU A 230 10.50 64.14 20.51
CA GLU A 230 10.32 64.57 19.13
C GLU A 230 8.84 64.55 18.70
N THR A 231 7.93 65.00 19.58
CA THR A 231 6.50 65.12 19.27
C THR A 231 6.25 66.00 18.04
N PRO A 232 5.50 65.51 17.03
CA PRO A 232 5.16 66.31 15.87
C PRO A 232 4.41 67.59 16.22
N SER A 233 4.92 68.73 15.72
CA SER A 233 4.38 70.05 16.04
C SER A 233 2.88 70.20 15.71
N GLY A 234 2.09 70.45 16.76
CA GLY A 234 0.64 70.71 16.66
C GLY A 234 -0.25 69.53 17.04
N GLU A 235 0.33 68.38 17.40
CA GLU A 235 -0.40 67.27 18.01
C GLU A 235 -0.69 67.57 19.49
N ILE A 236 -1.73 66.94 20.05
CA ILE A 236 -2.07 67.06 21.47
C ILE A 236 -1.36 65.91 22.17
N VAL A 237 -0.62 66.23 23.23
CA VAL A 237 0.13 65.26 24.03
C VAL A 237 -0.56 65.00 25.36
N ASP A 238 -0.27 63.85 25.94
CA ASP A 238 -0.67 63.52 27.31
C ASP A 238 0.34 64.03 28.36
N GLU A 239 0.17 63.59 29.60
CA GLU A 239 1.01 63.99 30.73
C GLU A 239 2.48 63.53 30.60
N SER A 240 2.77 62.56 29.72
CA SER A 240 4.12 62.06 29.44
C SER A 240 4.77 62.73 28.22
N GLY A 241 4.11 63.69 27.56
CA GLY A 241 4.62 64.33 26.34
C GLY A 241 4.35 63.52 25.06
N CYS A 242 3.62 62.41 25.13
CA CYS A 242 3.39 61.56 23.97
C CYS A 242 2.06 61.87 23.28
N SER A 243 2.10 62.06 21.96
CA SER A 243 0.90 62.13 21.13
C SER A 243 0.37 60.73 20.78
N ASP A 244 -0.91 60.62 20.42
CA ASP A 244 -1.52 59.34 19.99
C ASP A 244 -0.82 58.71 18.77
N SER A 245 -0.06 59.48 17.98
CA SER A 245 0.68 58.98 16.82
C SER A 245 2.03 58.33 17.17
N GLN A 246 2.53 58.56 18.39
CA GLN A 246 3.81 58.06 18.88
C GLN A 246 3.65 56.93 19.89
N LYS A 247 2.44 56.69 20.39
CA LYS A 247 2.14 55.58 21.29
C LYS A 247 2.10 54.28 20.50
N ASP A 248 2.87 53.33 21.00
CA ASP A 248 3.04 51.98 20.47
C ASP A 248 3.31 51.08 21.69
N ALA A 249 2.23 50.57 22.27
CA ALA A 249 2.23 49.93 23.58
C ALA A 249 3.06 48.64 23.62
N ASP A 250 3.12 47.91 22.51
CA ASP A 250 3.86 46.66 22.37
C ASP A 250 5.14 46.77 21.52
N ASN A 251 5.39 47.94 20.93
CA ASN A 251 6.58 48.28 20.14
C ASN A 251 6.73 47.42 18.88
N ASP A 252 5.62 47.02 18.26
CA ASP A 252 5.62 46.25 17.02
C ASP A 252 5.87 47.13 15.76
N GLY A 253 5.85 48.46 15.94
CA GLY A 253 6.07 49.45 14.90
C GLY A 253 4.80 50.02 14.27
N VAL A 254 3.61 49.64 14.75
CA VAL A 254 2.30 50.19 14.38
C VAL A 254 1.72 50.96 15.57
N PRO A 255 1.43 52.26 15.44
CA PRO A 255 0.90 53.04 16.58
C PRO A 255 -0.45 52.52 17.06
N ASP A 256 -0.72 52.61 18.37
CA ASP A 256 -1.93 52.13 19.07
C ASP A 256 -3.24 52.53 18.35
N SER A 257 -3.27 53.72 17.74
CA SER A 257 -4.46 54.23 17.02
C SER A 257 -4.82 53.47 15.74
N SER A 258 -3.86 52.69 15.22
CA SER A 258 -3.90 51.92 13.97
C SER A 258 -3.62 50.44 14.19
N ASP A 259 -3.19 50.06 15.39
CA ASP A 259 -2.99 48.69 15.79
C ASP A 259 -4.33 48.05 16.20
N THR A 260 -4.64 46.94 15.55
CA THR A 260 -5.83 46.12 15.81
C THR A 260 -5.49 44.90 16.67
N CYS A 261 -4.22 44.55 16.80
CA CYS A 261 -3.70 43.37 17.46
C CYS A 261 -2.85 43.75 18.67
N GLU A 262 -3.53 44.22 19.72
CA GLU A 262 -2.87 44.61 20.97
C GLU A 262 -1.94 43.50 21.49
N ALA A 263 -0.70 43.87 21.82
CA ALA A 263 0.33 43.01 22.43
C ALA A 263 0.96 41.97 21.48
N THR A 264 1.29 42.37 20.27
CA THR A 264 2.13 41.60 19.34
C THR A 264 3.45 41.19 20.00
N PRO A 265 3.83 39.89 19.93
CA PRO A 265 5.09 39.42 20.49
C PRO A 265 6.32 40.16 19.93
N GLU A 266 7.23 40.56 20.84
CA GLU A 266 8.43 41.32 20.49
C GLU A 266 9.28 40.61 19.42
N GLY A 267 9.48 41.29 18.28
CA GLY A 267 10.37 40.84 17.19
C GLY A 267 9.69 40.06 16.07
N GLU A 268 8.37 39.86 16.13
CA GLU A 268 7.60 39.35 15.01
C GLU A 268 7.39 40.42 13.93
N THR A 269 7.15 39.98 12.70
CA THR A 269 6.82 40.90 11.61
C THR A 269 5.31 41.06 11.53
N VAL A 270 4.85 42.31 11.62
CA VAL A 270 3.42 42.65 11.58
C VAL A 270 2.98 43.19 10.23
N ASP A 271 1.68 43.11 9.96
CA ASP A 271 1.07 43.74 8.80
C ASP A 271 0.73 45.23 9.05
N GLU A 272 -0.08 45.83 8.17
CA GLU A 272 -0.46 47.23 8.27
C GLU A 272 -1.39 47.57 9.44
N ASN A 273 -1.93 46.57 10.14
CA ASN A 273 -2.82 46.70 11.29
C ASN A 273 -2.19 46.21 12.60
N GLY A 274 -0.86 46.02 12.65
CA GLY A 274 -0.15 45.53 13.84
C GLY A 274 -0.26 44.02 14.07
N CYS A 275 -0.88 43.26 13.16
CA CYS A 275 -1.12 41.84 13.39
C CYS A 275 0.00 40.96 12.81
N SER A 276 0.63 40.14 13.63
CA SER A 276 1.52 39.06 13.17
C SER A 276 0.75 37.77 12.83
N ASP A 277 1.41 36.82 12.16
CA ASP A 277 0.80 35.53 11.80
C ASP A 277 0.44 34.70 13.05
N SER A 278 1.10 34.94 14.21
CA SER A 278 0.79 34.25 15.47
C SER A 278 -0.45 34.77 16.19
N GLN A 279 -1.02 35.88 15.71
CA GLN A 279 -2.26 36.47 16.24
C GLN A 279 -3.42 36.35 15.24
N LYS A 280 -3.15 36.01 13.97
CA LYS A 280 -4.15 35.88 12.93
C LYS A 280 -4.67 34.46 12.84
N ASP A 281 -5.95 34.35 12.53
CA ASP A 281 -6.67 33.12 12.19
C ASP A 281 -7.52 33.48 10.96
N SER A 282 -6.95 33.30 9.78
CA SER A 282 -7.46 33.84 8.51
C SER A 282 -8.75 33.15 8.05
N ASP A 283 -8.91 31.86 8.34
CA ASP A 283 -10.09 31.07 7.96
C ASP A 283 -11.07 30.86 9.14
N GLY A 284 -10.67 31.22 10.35
CA GLY A 284 -11.51 31.23 11.54
C GLY A 284 -11.72 29.83 12.13
N ASP A 285 -10.78 28.92 11.90
CA ASP A 285 -10.87 27.53 12.36
C ASP A 285 -10.39 27.33 13.81
N GLY A 286 -9.76 28.36 14.39
CA GLY A 286 -9.24 28.39 15.76
C GLY A 286 -7.75 28.06 15.89
N ILE A 287 -7.03 27.85 14.78
CA ILE A 287 -5.58 27.72 14.69
C ILE A 287 -5.01 28.96 14.02
N THR A 288 -3.92 29.50 14.55
CA THR A 288 -3.32 30.72 14.01
C THR A 288 -2.53 30.46 12.73
N ASP A 289 -2.46 31.44 11.84
CA ASP A 289 -1.87 31.34 10.50
C ASP A 289 -0.40 30.84 10.53
N ASP A 290 0.34 31.07 11.63
CA ASP A 290 1.71 30.58 11.81
C ASP A 290 1.81 29.06 12.10
N LEU A 291 0.72 28.47 12.61
CA LEU A 291 0.59 27.05 12.95
C LEU A 291 -0.34 26.29 12.01
N ASP A 292 -1.09 27.00 11.17
CA ASP A 292 -2.07 26.45 10.25
C ASP A 292 -1.44 26.02 8.90
N GLU A 293 -1.42 24.71 8.65
CA GLU A 293 -0.99 24.12 7.38
C GLU A 293 -2.13 24.13 6.33
N CYS A 294 -3.37 24.38 6.76
CA CYS A 294 -4.61 24.25 6.00
C CYS A 294 -5.41 25.57 5.96
N ALA A 295 -4.77 26.65 5.49
CA ALA A 295 -5.25 28.05 5.43
C ALA A 295 -6.64 28.38 4.81
N ASP A 296 -7.43 27.39 4.38
CA ASP A 296 -8.77 27.56 3.81
C ASP A 296 -9.79 26.59 4.47
N THR A 297 -9.55 26.14 5.70
CA THR A 297 -10.44 25.26 6.44
C THR A 297 -11.79 25.93 6.71
N PRO A 298 -12.91 25.28 6.36
CA PRO A 298 -14.21 25.89 6.56
C PRO A 298 -14.50 26.19 8.04
N MET A 299 -14.75 27.45 8.35
CA MET A 299 -15.15 27.93 9.69
C MET A 299 -16.23 27.05 10.34
N GLY A 300 -15.92 26.50 11.51
CA GLY A 300 -16.81 25.66 12.32
C GLY A 300 -16.66 24.15 12.13
N GLU A 301 -15.78 23.70 11.23
CA GLU A 301 -15.34 22.31 11.19
C GLU A 301 -14.41 22.00 12.38
N THR A 302 -14.33 20.73 12.77
CA THR A 302 -13.36 20.30 13.79
C THR A 302 -12.01 20.06 13.13
N VAL A 303 -10.99 20.79 13.57
CA VAL A 303 -9.63 20.74 13.02
C VAL A 303 -8.66 20.06 13.99
N ASP A 304 -7.50 19.62 13.47
CA ASP A 304 -6.42 19.11 14.30
C ASP A 304 -5.43 20.21 14.71
N GLU A 305 -4.29 19.83 15.30
CA GLU A 305 -3.26 20.77 15.79
C GLU A 305 -2.60 21.60 14.66
N LYS A 306 -2.89 21.29 13.38
CA LYS A 306 -2.34 21.96 12.20
C LYS A 306 -3.40 22.70 11.38
N GLY A 307 -4.60 22.92 11.93
CA GLY A 307 -5.71 23.57 11.25
C GLY A 307 -6.39 22.70 10.18
N CYS A 308 -6.05 21.43 10.06
CA CYS A 308 -6.62 20.59 9.00
C CYS A 308 -7.90 19.87 9.47
N SER A 309 -9.02 20.12 8.80
CA SER A 309 -10.22 19.30 8.96
C SER A 309 -10.02 17.89 8.40
N ALA A 310 -10.88 16.94 8.79
CA ALA A 310 -10.82 15.56 8.29
C ALA A 310 -10.98 15.47 6.76
N ASP A 311 -11.63 16.45 6.13
CA ASP A 311 -11.88 16.48 4.69
C ASP A 311 -10.70 17.04 3.88
N GLN A 312 -9.73 17.69 4.55
CA GLN A 312 -8.54 18.27 3.92
C GLN A 312 -7.27 17.44 4.12
N LYS A 313 -7.30 16.44 5.00
CA LYS A 313 -6.16 15.55 5.21
C LYS A 313 -5.92 14.69 3.99
N ASP A 314 -4.68 14.70 3.53
CA ASP A 314 -4.15 13.91 2.42
C ASP A 314 -2.80 13.38 2.88
N THR A 315 -2.78 12.15 3.39
CA THR A 315 -1.64 11.56 4.09
C THR A 315 -0.50 11.19 3.15
N ASP A 316 -0.81 10.75 1.92
CA ASP A 316 0.18 10.33 0.92
C ASP A 316 0.49 11.41 -0.13
N GLY A 317 -0.28 12.49 -0.15
CA GLY A 317 -0.04 13.67 -0.99
C GLY A 317 -0.40 13.43 -2.45
N ASP A 318 -1.24 12.44 -2.75
CA ASP A 318 -1.63 12.11 -4.12
C ASP A 318 -2.67 13.10 -4.71
N GLY A 319 -3.20 13.99 -3.86
CA GLY A 319 -4.20 14.99 -4.19
C GLY A 319 -5.65 14.57 -3.91
N VAL A 320 -5.87 13.41 -3.31
CA VAL A 320 -7.17 12.86 -2.90
C VAL A 320 -7.22 12.76 -1.36
N PRO A 321 -8.15 13.46 -0.69
CA PRO A 321 -8.21 13.42 0.77
C PRO A 321 -8.49 12.03 1.36
N ASP A 322 -7.87 11.72 2.50
CA ASP A 322 -7.95 10.48 3.28
C ASP A 322 -9.38 9.93 3.44
N LEU A 323 -10.38 10.82 3.52
CA LEU A 323 -11.77 10.43 3.72
C LEU A 323 -12.36 9.69 2.50
N ILE A 324 -11.90 10.02 1.30
CA ILE A 324 -12.38 9.46 0.03
C ILE A 324 -11.32 8.62 -0.69
N ASP A 325 -10.09 8.65 -0.21
CA ASP A 325 -8.98 7.86 -0.71
C ASP A 325 -9.11 6.37 -0.30
N GLN A 326 -9.12 5.49 -1.30
CA GLN A 326 -9.16 4.04 -1.14
C GLN A 326 -7.76 3.40 -1.25
N CYS A 327 -6.74 4.18 -1.58
CA CYS A 327 -5.38 3.80 -1.87
C CYS A 327 -4.36 4.71 -1.13
N PRO A 328 -4.29 4.64 0.21
CA PRO A 328 -3.58 5.58 1.11
C PRO A 328 -2.04 5.50 1.11
N GLU A 329 -1.49 4.89 0.08
CA GLU A 329 -0.04 4.75 -0.12
C GLU A 329 0.35 5.11 -1.56
N THR A 330 -0.50 5.86 -2.28
CA THR A 330 -0.20 6.26 -3.65
C THR A 330 0.88 7.36 -3.63
N PRO A 331 1.98 7.20 -4.40
CA PRO A 331 3.06 8.18 -4.37
C PRO A 331 2.64 9.59 -4.82
N GLU A 332 3.08 10.61 -4.07
CA GLU A 332 2.90 12.03 -4.43
C GLU A 332 3.24 12.32 -5.89
N GLY A 333 2.29 12.90 -6.63
CA GLY A 333 2.43 13.28 -8.03
C GLY A 333 2.19 12.16 -9.05
N GLU A 334 1.90 10.94 -8.61
CA GLU A 334 1.43 9.86 -9.48
C GLU A 334 0.00 10.17 -9.97
N PRO A 335 -0.37 9.89 -11.25
CA PRO A 335 -1.74 10.11 -11.70
C PRO A 335 -2.71 9.12 -11.04
N VAL A 336 -3.73 9.63 -10.34
CA VAL A 336 -4.75 8.83 -9.64
C VAL A 336 -6.15 9.03 -10.20
N ASP A 337 -7.07 8.11 -9.89
CA ASP A 337 -8.51 8.29 -10.12
C ASP A 337 -9.17 9.13 -9.02
N ASP A 338 -10.50 9.29 -9.07
CA ASP A 338 -11.27 10.07 -8.09
C ASP A 338 -11.26 9.43 -6.68
N GLU A 339 -10.65 8.26 -6.53
CA GLU A 339 -10.62 7.42 -5.32
C GLU A 339 -9.18 7.20 -4.82
N GLY A 340 -8.21 7.99 -5.31
CA GLY A 340 -6.80 7.97 -4.88
C GLY A 340 -5.99 6.80 -5.43
N CYS A 341 -6.58 5.98 -6.32
CA CYS A 341 -5.90 4.80 -6.82
C CYS A 341 -5.10 5.09 -8.09
N SER A 342 -3.84 4.66 -8.11
CA SER A 342 -2.93 4.85 -9.23
C SER A 342 -3.51 4.37 -10.58
N LEU A 343 -3.45 5.26 -11.56
CA LEU A 343 -3.75 4.99 -12.96
C LEU A 343 -2.54 4.41 -13.72
N VAL A 344 -1.38 4.32 -13.07
CA VAL A 344 -0.18 3.72 -13.64
C VAL A 344 -0.30 2.21 -13.51
N ALA A 345 -0.47 1.54 -14.65
CA ALA A 345 -0.42 0.09 -14.68
C ALA A 345 0.97 -0.39 -14.23
N ARG A 346 0.99 -1.24 -13.21
CA ARG A 346 2.18 -1.92 -12.70
C ARG A 346 2.06 -3.42 -12.91
N THR A 347 3.17 -4.04 -13.28
CA THR A 347 3.33 -5.48 -13.47
C THR A 347 4.01 -6.03 -12.23
N PHE A 348 3.39 -7.01 -11.58
CA PHE A 348 3.92 -7.65 -10.38
C PHE A 348 5.10 -8.58 -10.71
N VAL A 349 6.24 -8.37 -10.07
CA VAL A 349 7.51 -9.09 -10.29
C VAL A 349 8.11 -9.53 -8.94
N PRO A 350 7.62 -10.63 -8.34
CA PRO A 350 7.94 -11.02 -6.94
C PRO A 350 9.33 -11.61 -6.70
N ASP A 351 10.15 -11.80 -7.74
CA ASP A 351 11.51 -12.34 -7.60
C ASP A 351 12.48 -11.17 -7.67
N ASP A 352 13.03 -10.75 -6.53
CA ASP A 352 14.00 -9.65 -6.42
C ASP A 352 15.14 -9.78 -7.44
N ASN A 353 15.57 -11.00 -7.79
CA ASN A 353 16.65 -11.22 -8.75
C ASN A 353 16.19 -11.00 -10.19
N PHE A 354 14.90 -11.23 -10.48
CA PHE A 354 14.30 -10.89 -11.77
C PHE A 354 14.08 -9.38 -11.87
N GLU A 355 13.48 -8.75 -10.86
CA GLU A 355 13.28 -7.30 -10.80
C GLU A 355 14.61 -6.55 -10.88
N GLN A 356 15.63 -6.98 -10.12
CA GLN A 356 16.97 -6.39 -10.19
C GLN A 356 17.59 -6.43 -11.59
N GLN A 357 17.26 -7.46 -12.39
CA GLN A 357 17.71 -7.48 -13.80
C GLN A 357 16.93 -6.49 -14.66
N LEU A 358 15.64 -6.27 -14.40
CA LEU A 358 14.86 -5.24 -15.08
C LEU A 358 15.40 -3.84 -14.75
N ILE A 359 15.79 -3.61 -13.48
CA ILE A 359 16.51 -2.39 -13.05
C ILE A 359 17.84 -2.25 -13.80
N ASP A 360 18.66 -3.30 -13.85
CA ASP A 360 19.95 -3.29 -14.54
C ASP A 360 19.82 -3.05 -16.07
N LEU A 361 18.68 -3.46 -16.66
CA LEU A 361 18.33 -3.22 -18.05
C LEU A 361 17.70 -1.84 -18.30
N GLY A 362 17.35 -1.11 -17.24
CA GLY A 362 16.73 0.21 -17.29
C GLY A 362 15.24 0.21 -17.59
N TYR A 363 14.54 -0.89 -17.30
CA TYR A 363 13.08 -0.96 -17.35
C TYR A 363 12.40 -0.59 -16.03
N ASP A 364 13.21 -0.48 -14.97
CA ASP A 364 12.79 -0.23 -13.60
C ASP A 364 13.85 0.61 -12.87
N ASP A 365 13.49 1.19 -11.73
CA ASP A 365 14.36 2.07 -10.95
C ASP A 365 14.48 1.73 -9.46
N VAL A 366 13.52 0.98 -8.92
CA VAL A 366 13.50 0.56 -7.51
C VAL A 366 13.20 -0.93 -7.40
N LEU A 367 13.52 -1.52 -6.24
CA LEU A 367 13.17 -2.89 -5.92
C LEU A 367 11.92 -2.85 -5.03
N ASP A 368 10.74 -2.99 -5.62
CA ASP A 368 9.45 -2.83 -4.94
C ASP A 368 8.39 -3.90 -5.30
N ASP A 369 8.80 -5.01 -5.91
CA ASP A 369 7.97 -6.07 -6.50
C ASP A 369 7.13 -5.61 -7.72
N TYR A 370 7.38 -4.43 -8.29
CA TYR A 370 6.60 -3.89 -9.39
C TYR A 370 7.43 -3.17 -10.46
N VAL A 371 7.17 -3.52 -11.71
CA VAL A 371 7.63 -2.74 -12.86
C VAL A 371 6.50 -1.90 -13.43
N ILE A 372 6.77 -0.66 -13.83
CA ILE A 372 5.79 0.13 -14.61
C ILE A 372 5.54 -0.58 -15.95
N THR A 373 4.29 -1.03 -16.17
CA THR A 373 3.92 -1.84 -17.33
C THR A 373 4.22 -1.11 -18.66
N GLU A 374 4.08 0.22 -18.72
CA GLU A 374 4.42 1.01 -19.91
C GLU A 374 5.90 0.85 -20.34
N ASN A 375 6.82 0.63 -19.40
CA ASN A 375 8.25 0.45 -19.70
C ASN A 375 8.54 -0.87 -20.42
N ILE A 376 7.70 -1.90 -20.23
CA ILE A 376 7.97 -3.26 -20.72
C ILE A 376 7.08 -3.69 -21.91
N ILE A 377 5.89 -3.11 -22.08
CA ILE A 377 4.92 -3.56 -23.13
C ILE A 377 5.45 -3.45 -24.57
N ALA A 378 6.41 -2.55 -24.82
CA ALA A 378 7.02 -2.35 -26.13
C ALA A 378 8.32 -3.16 -26.34
N VAL A 379 8.80 -3.85 -25.31
CA VAL A 379 10.03 -4.64 -25.36
C VAL A 379 9.84 -5.85 -26.26
N THR A 380 10.67 -5.94 -27.29
CA THR A 380 10.61 -7.02 -28.30
C THR A 380 11.69 -8.07 -28.14
N ASN A 381 12.75 -7.75 -27.40
CA ASN A 381 13.88 -8.62 -27.15
C ASN A 381 14.29 -8.46 -25.67
N LEU A 382 14.21 -9.55 -24.90
CA LEU A 382 14.59 -9.57 -23.49
C LEU A 382 15.70 -10.61 -23.30
N GLY A 383 16.75 -10.20 -22.60
CA GLY A 383 17.88 -11.06 -22.24
C GLY A 383 18.08 -11.04 -20.75
N LEU A 384 17.76 -12.15 -20.09
CA LEU A 384 17.93 -12.36 -18.66
C LEU A 384 19.17 -13.22 -18.43
N ASN A 385 20.01 -12.82 -17.49
CA ASN A 385 21.25 -13.48 -17.15
C ASN A 385 21.48 -13.49 -15.62
N GLY A 386 21.24 -14.63 -14.98
CA GLY A 386 21.44 -14.88 -13.56
C GLY A 386 22.91 -15.04 -13.13
N VAL A 387 23.88 -14.53 -13.90
CA VAL A 387 25.28 -14.48 -13.42
C VAL A 387 25.30 -13.46 -12.28
N ASN A 388 25.20 -13.95 -11.05
CA ASN A 388 25.17 -13.26 -9.74
C ASN A 388 23.81 -13.28 -9.01
N SER A 389 22.77 -13.91 -9.56
CA SER A 389 21.43 -13.89 -8.99
C SER A 389 20.62 -15.12 -9.43
N ASP A 390 20.21 -15.97 -8.49
CA ASP A 390 19.41 -17.18 -8.79
C ASP A 390 17.97 -16.71 -9.06
N VAL A 391 17.65 -16.33 -10.31
CA VAL A 391 16.24 -16.13 -10.68
C VAL A 391 15.56 -17.48 -10.73
N THR A 392 14.49 -17.59 -9.95
CA THR A 392 13.73 -18.82 -9.77
C THR A 392 12.28 -18.70 -10.23
N ASP A 393 11.74 -17.49 -10.22
CA ASP A 393 10.39 -17.17 -10.65
C ASP A 393 10.43 -16.08 -11.73
N LEU A 394 9.61 -16.25 -12.76
CA LEU A 394 9.49 -15.36 -13.92
C LEU A 394 8.10 -14.69 -13.97
N THR A 395 7.33 -14.77 -12.88
CA THR A 395 6.06 -14.06 -12.73
C THR A 395 6.24 -12.57 -13.10
N GLY A 396 5.34 -12.06 -13.94
CA GLY A 396 5.40 -10.72 -14.53
C GLY A 396 5.97 -10.70 -15.96
N LEU A 397 6.67 -11.75 -16.40
CA LEU A 397 7.16 -11.85 -17.78
C LEU A 397 6.00 -11.84 -18.80
N GLU A 398 4.81 -12.35 -18.43
CA GLU A 398 3.59 -12.39 -19.26
C GLU A 398 3.16 -11.01 -19.79
N ASP A 399 3.50 -9.93 -19.09
CA ASP A 399 3.14 -8.56 -19.48
C ASP A 399 4.10 -7.95 -20.51
N PHE A 400 5.17 -8.67 -20.89
CA PHE A 400 5.99 -8.35 -22.07
C PHE A 400 5.25 -8.72 -23.37
N VAL A 401 4.09 -8.11 -23.60
CA VAL A 401 3.14 -8.49 -24.67
C VAL A 401 3.68 -8.36 -26.10
N SER A 402 4.74 -7.57 -26.31
CA SER A 402 5.42 -7.41 -27.61
C SER A 402 6.64 -8.32 -27.79
N LEU A 403 6.93 -9.20 -26.84
CA LEU A 403 8.16 -10.00 -26.84
C LEU A 403 8.20 -10.96 -28.03
N THR A 404 9.26 -10.85 -28.83
CA THR A 404 9.51 -11.70 -30.01
C THR A 404 10.75 -12.58 -29.85
N SER A 405 11.64 -12.23 -28.92
CA SER A 405 12.86 -12.96 -28.63
C SER A 405 13.13 -12.93 -27.14
N LEU A 406 13.24 -14.10 -26.53
CA LEU A 406 13.62 -14.26 -25.12
C LEU A 406 14.91 -15.07 -25.06
N PHE A 407 15.89 -14.53 -24.33
CA PHE A 407 17.10 -15.22 -23.97
C PHE A 407 17.18 -15.30 -22.45
N ILE A 408 17.35 -16.50 -21.91
CA ILE A 408 17.59 -16.73 -20.49
C ILE A 408 18.95 -17.41 -20.29
N ALA A 409 19.67 -17.03 -19.25
CA ALA A 409 20.96 -17.64 -18.95
C ALA A 409 21.22 -17.74 -17.46
N ASN A 410 21.84 -18.84 -17.02
CA ASN A 410 22.24 -19.06 -15.64
C ASN A 410 21.06 -18.95 -14.65
N MET A 411 19.91 -19.52 -15.00
CA MET A 411 18.68 -19.48 -14.19
C MET A 411 18.30 -20.88 -13.68
N THR A 412 17.61 -20.93 -12.54
CA THR A 412 17.09 -22.17 -11.94
C THR A 412 15.59 -22.04 -11.72
N THR A 413 14.79 -22.36 -12.73
CA THR A 413 13.33 -22.21 -12.66
C THR A 413 12.61 -23.55 -12.69
N THR A 414 11.44 -23.60 -12.06
CA THR A 414 10.59 -24.80 -12.04
C THR A 414 9.84 -25.00 -13.35
N SER A 415 9.43 -23.93 -14.02
CA SER A 415 8.65 -24.04 -15.26
C SER A 415 8.83 -22.81 -16.14
N ILE A 416 8.83 -23.03 -17.45
CA ILE A 416 8.78 -22.00 -18.48
C ILE A 416 7.66 -22.37 -19.42
N ASP A 417 6.59 -21.59 -19.41
CA ASP A 417 5.48 -21.73 -20.36
C ASP A 417 5.55 -20.63 -21.41
N LEU A 418 5.90 -21.01 -22.64
CA LEU A 418 5.95 -20.08 -23.77
C LEU A 418 4.55 -19.66 -24.25
N GLY A 419 3.49 -20.40 -23.88
CA GLY A 419 2.11 -20.14 -24.30
C GLY A 419 1.58 -18.76 -23.91
N ASN A 420 2.14 -18.15 -22.86
CA ASN A 420 1.80 -16.79 -22.42
C ASN A 420 2.44 -15.69 -23.28
N HIS A 421 3.29 -16.05 -24.26
CA HIS A 421 3.98 -15.10 -25.13
C HIS A 421 3.66 -15.33 -26.61
N PRO A 422 2.41 -15.08 -27.05
CA PRO A 422 1.93 -15.51 -28.37
C PRO A 422 2.73 -14.93 -29.55
N LEU A 423 3.47 -13.83 -29.37
CA LEU A 423 4.31 -13.21 -30.40
C LEU A 423 5.75 -13.73 -30.42
N LEU A 424 6.13 -14.58 -29.46
CA LEU A 424 7.49 -15.10 -29.33
C LEU A 424 7.86 -15.93 -30.55
N LYS A 425 9.01 -15.61 -31.16
CA LYS A 425 9.54 -16.32 -32.34
C LYS A 425 10.77 -17.12 -32.01
N ARG A 426 11.56 -16.65 -31.03
CA ARG A 426 12.82 -17.27 -30.64
C ARG A 426 12.91 -17.33 -29.14
N PHE A 427 13.13 -18.53 -28.62
CA PHE A 427 13.43 -18.75 -27.22
C PHE A 427 14.79 -19.42 -27.12
N ASN A 428 15.70 -18.86 -26.31
CA ASN A 428 17.04 -19.39 -26.14
C ASN A 428 17.37 -19.49 -24.66
N MET A 429 17.93 -20.61 -24.24
CA MET A 429 18.43 -20.81 -22.88
C MET A 429 19.91 -21.18 -22.87
N ASN A 430 20.65 -20.71 -21.86
CA ASN A 430 22.06 -21.00 -21.69
C ASN A 430 22.43 -21.32 -20.23
N VAL A 431 23.21 -22.38 -19.97
CA VAL A 431 23.68 -22.74 -18.61
C VAL A 431 22.56 -22.76 -17.56
N SER A 432 21.34 -23.14 -17.93
CA SER A 432 20.15 -23.04 -17.08
C SER A 432 19.68 -24.42 -16.60
N GLN A 433 18.89 -24.46 -15.52
CA GLN A 433 18.17 -25.65 -15.07
C GLN A 433 16.67 -25.37 -15.07
N VAL A 434 15.94 -26.14 -15.86
CA VAL A 434 14.49 -25.98 -16.06
C VAL A 434 13.84 -27.33 -15.78
N GLU A 435 12.91 -27.40 -14.82
CA GLU A 435 12.20 -28.66 -14.58
C GLU A 435 11.14 -28.90 -15.66
N GLU A 436 10.46 -27.87 -16.15
CA GLU A 436 9.48 -27.98 -17.22
C GLU A 436 9.56 -26.87 -18.28
N LEU A 437 9.54 -27.24 -19.56
CA LEU A 437 9.40 -26.33 -20.69
C LEU A 437 8.13 -26.70 -21.47
N LEU A 438 7.19 -25.77 -21.53
CA LEU A 438 5.92 -25.93 -22.24
C LEU A 438 5.84 -24.99 -23.44
N ALA A 439 5.46 -25.55 -24.58
CA ALA A 439 5.07 -24.81 -25.76
C ALA A 439 3.93 -25.58 -26.44
N ASP A 440 2.70 -25.33 -25.99
CA ASP A 440 1.50 -25.92 -26.58
C ASP A 440 0.80 -24.91 -27.48
N SER A 441 0.45 -25.33 -28.70
CA SER A 441 -0.31 -24.54 -29.67
C SER A 441 0.32 -23.18 -30.00
N HIS A 442 1.64 -23.07 -29.89
CA HIS A 442 2.33 -21.80 -30.05
C HIS A 442 2.51 -21.42 -31.53
N GLU A 443 1.63 -20.56 -32.05
CA GLU A 443 1.53 -20.26 -33.50
C GLU A 443 2.75 -19.55 -34.11
N ASN A 444 3.59 -18.90 -33.29
CA ASN A 444 4.67 -18.04 -33.77
C ASN A 444 6.10 -18.50 -33.45
N ILE A 445 6.29 -19.53 -32.63
CA ILE A 445 7.63 -19.98 -32.26
C ILE A 445 8.28 -20.62 -33.49
N GLU A 446 9.45 -20.10 -33.88
CA GLU A 446 10.21 -20.53 -35.06
C GLU A 446 11.47 -21.31 -34.64
N GLU A 447 12.03 -20.98 -33.47
CA GLU A 447 13.29 -21.53 -32.97
C GLU A 447 13.31 -21.66 -31.44
N ILE A 448 13.74 -22.83 -30.95
CA ILE A 448 14.09 -23.05 -29.54
C ILE A 448 15.56 -23.48 -29.45
N GLY A 449 16.39 -22.65 -28.81
CA GLY A 449 17.79 -22.93 -28.55
C GLY A 449 18.02 -23.31 -27.10
N ASN A 450 18.82 -24.35 -26.89
CA ASN A 450 19.33 -24.76 -25.60
C ASN A 450 20.84 -24.99 -25.72
N ASN A 451 21.61 -24.28 -24.92
CA ASN A 451 23.05 -24.43 -24.83
C ASN A 451 23.45 -24.67 -23.37
N ALA A 452 24.24 -25.71 -23.10
CA ALA A 452 24.75 -26.02 -21.77
C ALA A 452 23.68 -26.08 -20.66
N SER A 453 22.39 -26.30 -20.97
CA SER A 453 21.29 -26.29 -19.99
C SER A 453 20.68 -27.68 -19.82
N ARG A 454 20.10 -27.94 -18.64
CA ARG A 454 19.32 -29.16 -18.35
C ARG A 454 17.83 -28.82 -18.32
N VAL A 455 17.03 -29.57 -19.07
CA VAL A 455 15.57 -29.50 -19.07
C VAL A 455 15.01 -30.87 -18.67
N ALA A 456 14.35 -30.99 -17.52
CA ALA A 456 13.86 -32.31 -17.08
C ALA A 456 12.70 -32.79 -17.97
N ASN A 457 11.72 -31.92 -18.23
CA ASN A 457 10.59 -32.24 -19.09
C ASN A 457 10.35 -31.12 -20.11
N ALA A 458 10.22 -31.47 -21.39
CA ALA A 458 9.85 -30.55 -22.44
C ALA A 458 8.69 -31.10 -23.25
N ILE A 459 7.59 -30.34 -23.32
CA ILE A 459 6.39 -30.68 -24.07
C ILE A 459 6.16 -29.58 -25.11
N ILE A 460 6.36 -29.93 -26.38
CA ILE A 460 6.28 -29.02 -27.51
C ILE A 460 5.25 -29.58 -28.49
N THR A 461 4.05 -29.02 -28.47
CA THR A 461 2.88 -29.53 -29.17
C THR A 461 2.26 -28.46 -30.06
N ASP A 462 1.82 -28.84 -31.26
CA ASP A 462 1.12 -27.97 -32.20
C ASP A 462 1.79 -26.60 -32.44
N CYS A 463 3.12 -26.60 -32.65
CA CYS A 463 3.88 -25.40 -32.99
C CYS A 463 4.16 -25.37 -34.51
N PRO A 464 3.23 -24.88 -35.35
CA PRO A 464 3.28 -25.05 -36.81
C PRO A 464 4.44 -24.33 -37.49
N LYS A 465 5.04 -23.32 -36.84
CA LYS A 465 6.18 -22.57 -37.37
C LYS A 465 7.54 -23.03 -36.86
N LEU A 466 7.57 -23.93 -35.88
CA LEU A 466 8.81 -24.38 -35.26
C LEU A 466 9.60 -25.18 -36.29
N ALA A 467 10.70 -24.60 -36.75
CA ALA A 467 11.51 -25.15 -37.83
C ALA A 467 12.85 -25.69 -37.35
N SER A 468 13.35 -25.17 -36.22
CA SER A 468 14.68 -25.51 -35.71
C SER A 468 14.72 -25.60 -34.20
N MET A 469 15.46 -26.60 -33.71
CA MET A 469 15.91 -26.65 -32.32
C MET A 469 17.40 -26.90 -32.25
N PHE A 470 18.11 -25.95 -31.65
CA PHE A 470 19.56 -26.01 -31.50
C PHE A 470 19.89 -26.47 -30.09
N MET A 471 20.56 -27.61 -29.96
CA MET A 471 20.87 -28.21 -28.68
C MET A 471 22.36 -28.51 -28.63
N ARG A 472 23.07 -27.89 -27.70
CA ARG A 472 24.53 -28.02 -27.57
C ARG A 472 24.93 -28.22 -26.12
N GLU A 473 25.69 -29.26 -25.80
CA GLU A 473 26.09 -29.58 -24.43
C GLU A 473 24.89 -29.60 -23.45
N SER A 474 23.70 -29.98 -23.95
CA SER A 474 22.41 -29.81 -23.26
C SER A 474 21.76 -31.15 -22.97
N ASP A 475 21.04 -31.23 -21.86
CA ASP A 475 20.40 -32.46 -21.41
C ASP A 475 18.88 -32.29 -21.35
N TYR A 476 18.14 -33.20 -21.98
CA TYR A 476 16.70 -33.34 -21.80
C TYR A 476 16.38 -34.72 -21.21
N ASP A 477 15.73 -34.80 -20.04
CA ASP A 477 15.35 -36.13 -19.52
C ASP A 477 14.15 -36.71 -20.27
N ASN A 478 13.16 -35.87 -20.59
CA ASN A 478 12.01 -36.19 -21.41
C ASN A 478 11.69 -35.07 -22.40
N LEU A 479 11.47 -35.42 -23.66
CA LEU A 479 11.17 -34.48 -24.73
C LEU A 479 10.06 -35.03 -25.63
N VAL A 480 8.92 -34.36 -25.64
CA VAL A 480 7.74 -34.74 -26.41
C VAL A 480 7.48 -33.72 -27.50
N PHE A 481 7.45 -34.18 -28.75
CA PHE A 481 7.04 -33.41 -29.92
C PHE A 481 5.83 -34.04 -30.58
N THR A 482 4.73 -33.31 -30.62
CA THR A 482 3.52 -33.75 -31.34
C THR A 482 3.06 -32.62 -32.26
N ASP A 483 2.70 -32.96 -33.49
CA ASP A 483 2.08 -32.02 -34.45
C ASP A 483 2.94 -30.79 -34.80
N ASN A 484 4.26 -30.99 -34.99
CA ASN A 484 5.20 -29.94 -35.41
C ASN A 484 5.65 -30.16 -36.88
N PRO A 485 4.85 -29.76 -37.88
CA PRO A 485 5.02 -30.18 -39.28
C PRO A 485 6.29 -29.64 -39.95
N LEU A 486 6.78 -28.47 -39.54
CA LEU A 486 7.97 -27.84 -40.11
C LEU A 486 9.28 -28.25 -39.43
N MET A 487 9.25 -29.08 -38.38
CA MET A 487 10.46 -29.49 -37.69
C MET A 487 11.35 -30.32 -38.62
N ILE A 488 12.50 -29.78 -39.01
CA ILE A 488 13.41 -30.45 -39.96
C ILE A 488 14.38 -31.37 -39.22
N PHE A 489 14.94 -30.90 -38.10
CA PHE A 489 16.10 -31.54 -37.49
C PHE A 489 16.11 -31.30 -35.98
N LEU A 490 16.14 -32.39 -35.22
CA LEU A 490 16.40 -32.40 -33.79
C LEU A 490 17.76 -33.05 -33.64
N GLY A 491 18.86 -32.30 -33.56
CA GLY A 491 20.18 -32.92 -33.45
C GLY A 491 21.04 -32.19 -32.45
N GLY A 492 21.45 -32.93 -31.42
CA GLY A 492 22.47 -32.49 -30.49
C GLY A 492 23.83 -32.36 -31.17
N ILE A 493 24.46 -31.19 -31.05
CA ILE A 493 25.87 -30.98 -31.38
C ILE A 493 26.66 -31.02 -30.05
N ASP A 494 27.90 -31.51 -30.05
CA ASP A 494 28.81 -31.48 -28.89
C ASP A 494 28.15 -32.01 -27.58
N ASP A 495 28.05 -33.33 -27.44
CA ASP A 495 27.68 -34.02 -26.18
C ASP A 495 26.28 -33.77 -25.59
N ALA A 496 25.31 -33.23 -26.35
CA ALA A 496 23.93 -33.15 -25.89
C ALA A 496 23.27 -34.55 -25.72
N PHE A 497 22.58 -34.77 -24.59
CA PHE A 497 21.97 -36.05 -24.24
C PHE A 497 20.45 -35.96 -24.06
N PHE A 498 19.74 -36.94 -24.61
CA PHE A 498 18.29 -37.07 -24.44
C PHE A 498 17.97 -38.39 -23.75
N GLY A 499 17.21 -38.34 -22.65
CA GLY A 499 16.66 -39.51 -21.99
C GLY A 499 15.61 -40.18 -22.87
N THR A 500 14.41 -39.62 -22.92
CA THR A 500 13.31 -40.11 -23.76
C THR A 500 12.89 -39.04 -24.75
N VAL A 501 12.77 -39.41 -26.03
CA VAL A 501 12.23 -38.54 -27.08
C VAL A 501 11.06 -39.22 -27.75
N ARG A 502 9.89 -38.56 -27.74
CA ARG A 502 8.71 -38.97 -28.49
C ARG A 502 8.42 -37.95 -29.58
N VAL A 503 8.30 -38.42 -30.82
CA VAL A 503 7.96 -37.59 -31.99
C VAL A 503 6.72 -38.17 -32.66
N GLU A 504 5.70 -37.33 -32.87
CA GLU A 504 4.43 -37.75 -33.45
C GLU A 504 3.98 -36.84 -34.59
N ASN A 505 3.31 -37.42 -35.59
CA ASN A 505 2.64 -36.71 -36.69
C ASN A 505 3.57 -35.73 -37.44
N CYS A 506 4.80 -36.14 -37.68
CA CYS A 506 5.81 -35.25 -38.26
C CYS A 506 5.93 -35.38 -39.79
N SER A 507 6.05 -34.24 -40.48
CA SER A 507 6.12 -34.17 -41.96
C SER A 507 7.46 -33.74 -42.54
N GLN A 508 8.41 -33.28 -41.72
CA GLN A 508 9.75 -32.86 -42.16
C GLN A 508 10.90 -33.40 -41.32
N PHE A 509 10.64 -34.24 -40.32
CA PHE A 509 11.67 -34.78 -39.43
C PHE A 509 12.68 -35.62 -40.21
N THR A 510 13.97 -35.25 -40.10
CA THR A 510 15.09 -35.90 -40.80
C THR A 510 15.93 -36.82 -39.93
N GLY A 511 15.78 -36.79 -38.60
CA GLY A 511 16.48 -37.66 -37.67
C GLY A 511 16.85 -36.99 -36.35
N ILE A 512 17.39 -37.80 -35.43
CA ILE A 512 17.89 -37.39 -34.12
C ILE A 512 19.12 -38.21 -33.68
N SER A 513 20.00 -37.58 -32.92
CA SER A 513 21.21 -38.18 -32.32
C SER A 513 21.29 -37.90 -30.83
N GLY A 514 22.09 -38.69 -30.09
CA GLY A 514 22.31 -38.48 -28.65
C GLY A 514 21.14 -38.95 -27.77
N VAL A 515 20.29 -39.84 -28.28
CA VAL A 515 19.06 -40.28 -27.59
C VAL A 515 19.24 -41.65 -26.96
N ARG A 516 18.74 -41.82 -25.74
CA ARG A 516 18.68 -43.10 -25.04
C ARG A 516 17.41 -43.90 -25.39
N SER A 517 16.24 -43.28 -25.42
CA SER A 517 14.97 -43.91 -25.81
C SER A 517 14.24 -43.07 -26.84
N LEU A 518 13.90 -43.66 -27.98
CA LEU A 518 13.27 -42.97 -29.12
C LEU A 518 11.95 -43.61 -29.48
N GLU A 519 10.89 -42.82 -29.54
CA GLU A 519 9.59 -43.20 -30.05
C GLU A 519 9.18 -42.31 -31.22
N ILE A 520 8.89 -42.91 -32.38
CA ILE A 520 8.44 -42.20 -33.58
C ILE A 520 7.09 -42.78 -34.01
N VAL A 521 6.07 -41.92 -34.05
CA VAL A 521 4.68 -42.30 -34.32
C VAL A 521 4.12 -41.50 -35.50
N ASN A 522 3.56 -42.19 -36.50
CA ASN A 522 2.85 -41.58 -37.64
C ASN A 522 3.65 -40.49 -38.38
N CYS A 523 4.96 -40.66 -38.51
CA CYS A 523 5.82 -39.70 -39.19
C CYS A 523 6.03 -40.07 -40.65
N GLU A 524 5.40 -39.32 -41.57
CA GLU A 524 5.46 -39.59 -43.00
C GLU A 524 6.82 -39.25 -43.64
N SER A 525 7.61 -38.35 -43.03
CA SER A 525 8.93 -37.97 -43.55
C SER A 525 10.02 -39.00 -43.29
N VAL A 526 9.80 -39.93 -42.35
CA VAL A 526 10.81 -40.88 -41.91
C VAL A 526 10.89 -42.03 -42.90
N THR A 527 11.92 -42.02 -43.74
CA THR A 527 12.18 -43.10 -44.71
C THR A 527 13.23 -44.10 -44.24
N SER A 528 14.11 -43.68 -43.33
CA SER A 528 15.15 -44.52 -42.76
C SER A 528 15.52 -44.10 -41.35
N ILE A 529 15.96 -45.07 -40.54
CA ILE A 529 16.60 -44.86 -39.25
C ILE A 529 18.03 -45.34 -39.38
N PHE A 530 19.00 -44.43 -39.23
CA PHE A 530 20.42 -44.77 -39.25
C PHE A 530 21.08 -44.32 -37.94
N TYR A 531 21.61 -45.28 -37.19
CA TYR A 531 22.33 -45.01 -35.95
C TYR A 531 23.60 -45.86 -35.88
N ASN A 532 24.76 -45.20 -35.96
CA ASN A 532 26.07 -45.84 -35.80
C ASN A 532 27.01 -44.85 -35.11
N PRO A 533 27.09 -44.85 -33.77
CA PRO A 533 27.95 -43.94 -33.05
C PRO A 533 29.42 -44.29 -33.33
N GLN A 534 30.25 -43.27 -33.56
CA GLN A 534 31.69 -43.45 -33.58
C GLN A 534 32.15 -43.94 -32.19
N ALA A 535 33.19 -44.77 -32.15
CA ALA A 535 33.65 -45.61 -31.02
C ALA A 535 33.97 -44.93 -29.66
N PHE A 536 33.55 -43.68 -29.45
CA PHE A 536 33.75 -42.87 -28.25
C PHE A 536 32.46 -42.32 -27.62
N ALA A 537 31.27 -42.62 -28.17
CA ALA A 537 30.02 -42.20 -27.53
C ALA A 537 29.76 -43.03 -26.27
N SER A 538 29.84 -42.40 -25.10
CA SER A 538 29.50 -42.98 -23.79
C SER A 538 27.99 -43.27 -23.62
N PHE A 539 27.16 -42.85 -24.58
CA PHE A 539 25.70 -42.88 -24.51
C PHE A 539 25.12 -43.41 -25.82
N GLY A 540 24.66 -44.66 -25.79
CA GLY A 540 24.05 -45.34 -26.92
C GLY A 540 22.52 -45.42 -26.82
N ILE A 541 21.82 -45.48 -27.95
CA ILE A 541 20.37 -45.67 -28.00
C ILE A 541 20.02 -47.08 -27.50
N GLN A 542 19.21 -47.14 -26.44
CA GLN A 542 18.81 -48.37 -25.75
C GLN A 542 17.47 -48.89 -26.24
N ASP A 543 16.53 -48.01 -26.57
CA ASP A 543 15.18 -48.42 -26.94
C ASP A 543 14.68 -47.62 -28.15
N ILE A 544 14.13 -48.32 -29.13
CA ILE A 544 13.49 -47.73 -30.30
C ILE A 544 12.07 -48.29 -30.43
N THR A 545 11.08 -47.40 -30.52
CA THR A 545 9.68 -47.73 -30.82
C THR A 545 9.23 -46.99 -32.07
N LEU A 546 8.78 -47.73 -33.09
CA LEU A 546 8.31 -47.21 -34.37
C LEU A 546 6.88 -47.67 -34.60
N ARG A 547 5.94 -46.73 -34.75
CA ARG A 547 4.52 -47.04 -34.97
C ARG A 547 3.95 -46.19 -36.10
N GLY A 548 3.24 -46.78 -37.04
CA GLY A 548 2.48 -46.04 -38.06
C GLY A 548 3.35 -45.33 -39.11
N ASN A 549 4.66 -45.56 -39.15
CA ASN A 549 5.58 -44.87 -40.06
C ASN A 549 5.55 -45.51 -41.46
N GLN A 550 4.52 -45.19 -42.25
CA GLN A 550 4.19 -45.87 -43.51
C GLN A 550 5.26 -45.77 -44.60
N ASN A 551 6.16 -44.77 -44.54
CA ASN A 551 7.21 -44.56 -45.53
C ASN A 551 8.59 -45.11 -45.09
N LEU A 552 8.68 -45.69 -43.90
CA LEU A 552 9.93 -46.24 -43.36
C LEU A 552 10.32 -47.49 -44.15
N THR A 553 11.46 -47.44 -44.85
CA THR A 553 11.96 -48.54 -45.68
C THR A 553 13.19 -49.24 -45.12
N GLU A 554 13.95 -48.57 -44.24
CA GLU A 554 15.25 -49.04 -43.80
C GLU A 554 15.55 -48.68 -42.34
N ILE A 555 15.99 -49.67 -41.57
CA ILE A 555 16.53 -49.48 -40.22
C ILE A 555 17.96 -50.02 -40.20
N VAL A 556 18.92 -49.20 -39.79
CA VAL A 556 20.32 -49.56 -39.60
C VAL A 556 20.76 -49.07 -38.24
N VAL A 557 21.00 -49.99 -37.31
CA VAL A 557 21.48 -49.68 -35.95
C VAL A 557 22.71 -50.53 -35.66
N GLN A 558 23.85 -49.88 -35.48
CA GLN A 558 25.15 -50.53 -35.30
C GLN A 558 25.87 -49.95 -34.09
N ASN A 559 26.54 -50.78 -33.28
CA ASN A 559 27.38 -50.34 -32.16
C ASN A 559 26.64 -49.43 -31.15
N ALA A 560 25.33 -49.60 -31.00
CA ALA A 560 24.48 -48.55 -30.44
C ALA A 560 24.04 -48.82 -29.00
N GLY A 561 24.20 -50.04 -28.48
CA GLY A 561 23.69 -50.38 -27.14
C GLY A 561 22.19 -50.67 -27.11
N LEU A 562 21.57 -50.93 -28.26
CA LEU A 562 20.13 -51.20 -28.39
C LEU A 562 19.73 -52.47 -27.65
N ASN A 563 18.82 -52.34 -26.67
CA ASN A 563 18.20 -53.41 -25.89
C ASN A 563 16.84 -53.82 -26.44
N SER A 564 16.08 -52.88 -27.00
CA SER A 564 14.70 -53.11 -27.48
C SER A 564 14.43 -52.42 -28.81
N LEU A 565 13.76 -53.13 -29.71
CA LEU A 565 13.24 -52.60 -30.96
C LEU A 565 11.79 -53.07 -31.14
N LEU A 566 10.85 -52.13 -31.08
CA LEU A 566 9.43 -52.37 -31.31
C LEU A 566 9.00 -51.71 -32.61
N ILE A 567 8.39 -52.49 -33.50
CA ILE A 567 7.93 -52.02 -34.81
C ILE A 567 6.48 -52.47 -35.01
N SER A 568 5.62 -51.52 -35.34
CA SER A 568 4.23 -51.79 -35.67
C SER A 568 3.75 -50.85 -36.77
N GLU A 569 2.80 -51.31 -37.58
CA GLU A 569 2.13 -50.47 -38.59
C GLU A 569 3.13 -49.72 -39.51
N SER A 570 4.20 -50.38 -39.94
CA SER A 570 5.28 -49.80 -40.76
C SER A 570 5.54 -50.69 -41.98
N ASP A 571 4.51 -50.87 -42.80
CA ASP A 571 4.46 -51.93 -43.81
C ASP A 571 5.47 -51.77 -44.96
N ALA A 572 6.01 -50.57 -45.21
CA ALA A 572 7.00 -50.33 -46.25
C ALA A 572 8.42 -50.82 -45.89
N LEU A 573 8.63 -51.26 -44.64
CA LEU A 573 9.95 -51.64 -44.14
C LEU A 573 10.49 -52.87 -44.87
N SER A 574 11.54 -52.66 -45.68
CA SER A 574 12.17 -53.69 -46.50
C SER A 574 13.54 -54.14 -46.01
N THR A 575 14.21 -53.31 -45.19
CA THR A 575 15.58 -53.58 -44.73
C THR A 575 15.72 -53.34 -43.23
N ILE A 576 16.23 -54.33 -42.50
CA ILE A 576 16.67 -54.19 -41.11
C ILE A 576 18.12 -54.68 -41.01
N THR A 577 19.01 -53.82 -40.49
CA THR A 577 20.40 -54.14 -40.14
C THR A 577 20.64 -53.79 -38.67
N LEU A 578 20.86 -54.81 -37.84
CA LEU A 578 21.23 -54.70 -36.44
C LEU A 578 22.58 -55.38 -36.23
N GLU A 579 23.61 -54.61 -35.88
CA GLU A 579 24.96 -55.12 -35.71
C GLU A 579 25.58 -54.66 -34.37
N ASN A 580 26.16 -55.60 -33.62
CA ASN A 580 26.86 -55.30 -32.38
C ASN A 580 25.97 -54.53 -31.37
N ASN A 581 24.78 -55.06 -31.08
CA ASN A 581 23.87 -54.54 -30.05
C ASN A 581 23.48 -55.61 -29.02
N PRO A 582 23.20 -55.22 -27.76
CA PRO A 582 22.80 -56.16 -26.70
C PRO A 582 21.38 -56.71 -26.81
N ILE A 583 20.61 -56.37 -27.85
CA ILE A 583 19.22 -56.79 -28.08
C ILE A 583 19.04 -58.32 -27.94
N THR A 584 17.99 -58.72 -27.23
CA THR A 584 17.73 -60.13 -26.85
C THR A 584 16.49 -60.72 -27.48
N SER A 585 15.57 -59.89 -27.98
CA SER A 585 14.34 -60.30 -28.67
C SER A 585 14.07 -59.39 -29.87
N LEU A 586 13.51 -59.96 -30.92
CA LEU A 586 13.12 -59.23 -32.13
C LEU A 586 11.89 -59.91 -32.72
N ASP A 587 10.80 -59.15 -32.86
CA ASP A 587 9.59 -59.59 -33.54
C ASP A 587 9.46 -58.87 -34.89
N ILE A 588 9.48 -59.67 -35.97
CA ILE A 588 9.28 -59.21 -37.34
C ILE A 588 8.04 -59.87 -37.98
N SER A 589 7.20 -60.53 -37.19
CA SER A 589 6.02 -61.24 -37.67
C SER A 589 4.98 -60.31 -38.31
N THR A 590 4.99 -59.04 -37.93
CA THR A 590 4.13 -57.97 -38.44
C THR A 590 4.69 -57.26 -39.68
N LEU A 591 5.86 -57.67 -40.20
CA LEU A 591 6.56 -57.00 -41.29
C LEU A 591 6.51 -57.83 -42.59
N PRO A 592 5.42 -57.75 -43.38
CA PRO A 592 5.20 -58.63 -44.53
C PRO A 592 6.14 -58.36 -45.71
N ASN A 593 6.70 -57.15 -45.83
CA ASN A 593 7.53 -56.73 -46.97
C ASN A 593 9.04 -56.74 -46.69
N LEU A 594 9.48 -57.37 -45.59
CA LEU A 594 10.88 -57.40 -45.22
C LEU A 594 11.71 -58.28 -46.18
N GLU A 595 12.60 -57.68 -46.96
CA GLU A 595 13.42 -58.35 -47.97
C GLU A 595 14.84 -58.67 -47.47
N ASN A 596 15.41 -57.75 -46.69
CA ASN A 596 16.78 -57.83 -46.20
C ASN A 596 16.81 -57.76 -44.66
N LEU A 597 17.41 -58.78 -44.05
CA LEU A 597 17.57 -58.85 -42.60
C LEU A 597 19.02 -59.22 -42.29
N THR A 598 19.75 -58.30 -41.66
CA THR A 598 21.10 -58.56 -41.14
C THR A 598 21.08 -58.32 -39.64
N VAL A 599 21.22 -59.38 -38.86
CA VAL A 599 21.19 -59.36 -37.40
C VAL A 599 22.38 -60.16 -36.90
N VAL A 600 23.54 -59.51 -36.80
CA VAL A 600 24.81 -60.16 -36.45
C VAL A 600 25.43 -59.52 -35.23
N GLU A 601 26.20 -60.30 -34.46
CA GLU A 601 26.85 -59.81 -33.24
C GLU A 601 25.86 -59.24 -32.21
N ASN A 602 24.66 -59.81 -32.13
CA ASN A 602 23.65 -59.49 -31.12
C ASN A 602 23.46 -60.64 -30.11
N ASN A 603 22.68 -60.41 -29.05
CA ASN A 603 22.36 -61.40 -28.01
C ASN A 603 21.04 -62.17 -28.27
N LEU A 604 20.59 -62.20 -29.53
CA LEU A 604 19.35 -62.87 -29.94
C LEU A 604 19.55 -64.39 -30.02
N ASN A 605 18.69 -65.14 -29.32
CA ASN A 605 18.58 -66.59 -29.50
C ASN A 605 17.42 -66.96 -30.45
N CYS A 606 16.41 -66.10 -30.57
CA CYS A 606 15.23 -66.32 -31.38
C CYS A 606 14.77 -65.03 -32.06
N ILE A 607 14.23 -65.15 -33.28
CA ILE A 607 13.56 -64.08 -34.02
C ILE A 607 12.14 -64.55 -34.31
N GLN A 608 11.15 -63.79 -33.85
CA GLN A 608 9.75 -64.12 -34.03
C GLN A 608 9.31 -63.73 -35.44
N VAL A 609 8.75 -64.69 -36.17
CA VAL A 609 8.30 -64.58 -37.56
C VAL A 609 6.86 -65.06 -37.69
N ASN A 610 6.15 -64.65 -38.74
CA ASN A 610 4.85 -65.21 -39.09
C ASN A 610 4.99 -66.53 -39.88
N GLN A 611 3.87 -67.24 -40.06
CA GLN A 611 3.85 -68.53 -40.76
C GLN A 611 4.41 -68.44 -42.19
N SER A 612 4.06 -67.38 -42.93
CA SER A 612 4.52 -67.21 -44.32
C SER A 612 6.02 -66.96 -44.42
N GLN A 613 6.60 -66.20 -43.49
CA GLN A 613 8.03 -66.00 -43.38
C GLN A 613 8.74 -67.32 -43.00
N LEU A 614 8.22 -68.06 -42.01
CA LEU A 614 8.82 -69.33 -41.56
C LEU A 614 8.81 -70.40 -42.66
N ASP A 615 7.75 -70.47 -43.45
CA ASP A 615 7.62 -71.40 -44.58
C ASP A 615 8.63 -71.12 -45.71
N ALA A 616 9.12 -69.88 -45.82
CA ALA A 616 9.97 -69.42 -46.91
C ALA A 616 10.99 -68.35 -46.46
N ILE A 617 11.92 -68.73 -45.58
CA ILE A 617 12.99 -67.83 -45.12
C ILE A 617 13.85 -67.34 -46.30
N PRO A 618 13.96 -66.02 -46.54
CA PRO A 618 14.76 -65.46 -47.62
C PRO A 618 16.26 -65.77 -47.47
N ALA A 619 16.94 -66.06 -48.58
CA ALA A 619 18.38 -66.35 -48.58
C ALA A 619 19.26 -65.12 -48.26
N THR A 620 18.69 -63.91 -48.36
CA THR A 620 19.31 -62.63 -48.00
C THR A 620 19.37 -62.41 -46.50
N TRP A 621 18.67 -63.21 -45.70
CA TRP A 621 18.63 -63.05 -44.25
C TRP A 621 19.85 -63.69 -43.58
N SER A 622 20.52 -62.93 -42.72
CA SER A 622 21.71 -63.32 -41.97
C SER A 622 21.53 -62.96 -40.50
N VAL A 623 21.33 -63.96 -39.62
CA VAL A 623 20.86 -63.73 -38.24
C VAL A 623 21.79 -64.30 -37.15
N GLY A 624 23.05 -64.55 -37.49
CA GLY A 624 24.04 -65.08 -36.55
C GLY A 624 23.62 -66.45 -35.96
N ALA A 625 23.52 -66.51 -34.63
CA ALA A 625 23.18 -67.73 -33.89
C ALA A 625 21.66 -67.90 -33.62
N ALA A 626 20.84 -66.90 -33.97
CA ALA A 626 19.41 -66.93 -33.69
C ALA A 626 18.67 -67.95 -34.57
N VAL A 627 17.57 -68.50 -34.05
CA VAL A 627 16.62 -69.32 -34.81
C VAL A 627 15.32 -68.56 -35.10
N TYR A 628 14.63 -68.93 -36.17
CA TYR A 628 13.29 -68.39 -36.47
C TYR A 628 12.22 -69.23 -35.80
N SER A 629 11.24 -68.60 -35.15
CA SER A 629 10.10 -69.28 -34.52
C SER A 629 8.81 -68.48 -34.67
N LEU A 630 7.66 -69.15 -34.60
CA LEU A 630 6.35 -68.49 -34.48
C LEU A 630 6.09 -67.96 -33.06
N ASP A 631 6.83 -68.50 -32.09
CA ASP A 631 6.73 -68.18 -30.66
C ASP A 631 8.13 -68.34 -30.07
N CYS A 632 8.75 -67.23 -29.66
CA CYS A 632 10.08 -67.22 -29.07
C CYS A 632 10.07 -67.48 -27.55
N ASP A 633 8.89 -67.61 -26.93
CA ASP A 633 8.73 -67.88 -25.50
C ASP A 633 8.67 -69.40 -25.18
N GLN A 634 8.82 -70.27 -26.19
CA GLN A 634 8.71 -71.74 -26.09
C GLN A 634 10.05 -72.47 -25.96
#